data_AF-A0A933R0Q5-F1
#
_entry.id   AF-A0A933R0Q5-F1
#
_cell.length_a   1.000
_cell.length_b   1.000
_cell.length_c   1.000
_cell.angle_alpha   90.00
_cell.angle_beta   90.00
_cell.angle_gamma   90.00
#
_symmetry.space_group_name_H-M   'P 1'
#
loop_
_entity.id
_entity.type
_entity.pdbx_description
1 polymer ?
#
loop_
_entity_poly.entity_id
_entity_poly.type
_entity_poly.pdbx_seq_one_letter_code
_entity_poly.pdbx_strand_id
1 'polypeptide(L)'
;MRWLILIACLCGPVVVFGHSGHNHGAEAPNAPAEAEPRFSSTTAHVTLVGILKSGRLWLYADDPASAASIDGLKIDVDVNGSVERAAPQSPGTYSLQGVGLTLPGKHALVITVLSDAYTELLTATLTVPPSAATVAPDRPSLSWDKALPILLAGCLAIYLGWRKSHASSHPSIHHFTFAVILGSIGLCSVALSSAYILYTSTSHAATIPGTGTPDAASAENMASAQQPDT
;
A
#
# COMPACT_ATOMS: atom_id res chain seq x y z
N MET A 1 45.24 -43.45 -2.46
CA MET A 1 46.55 -42.89 -2.87
C MET A 1 46.65 -42.83 -4.40
N ARG A 2 45.84 -42.00 -5.04
CA ARG A 2 45.94 -41.64 -6.48
C ARG A 2 45.55 -40.17 -6.65
N TRP A 3 45.97 -39.37 -5.68
CA TRP A 3 46.03 -37.91 -5.72
C TRP A 3 47.52 -37.61 -5.68
N LEU A 4 48.11 -37.06 -6.75
CA LEU A 4 49.29 -36.18 -6.72
C LEU A 4 50.03 -35.99 -8.07
N ILE A 5 49.44 -36.28 -9.24
CA ILE A 5 50.05 -35.83 -10.50
C ILE A 5 48.96 -35.38 -11.44
N LEU A 6 48.71 -34.06 -11.49
CA LEU A 6 48.18 -33.24 -12.60
C LEU A 6 47.75 -31.84 -12.06
N ILE A 7 48.58 -31.21 -11.21
CA ILE A 7 48.43 -29.78 -10.84
C ILE A 7 49.71 -29.05 -11.29
N ALA A 8 50.03 -29.16 -12.56
CA ALA A 8 51.09 -28.39 -13.20
C ALA A 8 50.66 -28.11 -14.64
N CYS A 9 50.84 -26.87 -15.07
CA CYS A 9 50.42 -26.30 -16.36
C CYS A 9 48.91 -26.05 -16.54
N LEU A 10 48.41 -24.96 -15.93
CA LEU A 10 47.43 -24.13 -16.64
C LEU A 10 47.43 -22.67 -16.15
N CYS A 11 48.61 -22.04 -16.08
CA CYS A 11 48.70 -20.57 -15.96
C CYS A 11 49.00 -20.00 -17.35
N GLY A 12 47.96 -19.93 -18.19
CA GLY A 12 48.01 -19.17 -19.43
C GLY A 12 47.57 -17.72 -19.18
N PRO A 13 48.14 -16.72 -19.87
CA PRO A 13 47.74 -15.33 -19.68
C PRO A 13 46.29 -15.12 -20.11
N VAL A 14 45.45 -14.68 -19.16
CA VAL A 14 44.11 -14.19 -19.48
C VAL A 14 44.27 -12.87 -20.20
N VAL A 15 44.13 -12.90 -21.52
CA VAL A 15 44.02 -11.70 -22.34
C VAL A 15 42.67 -11.06 -22.00
N VAL A 16 42.70 -10.02 -21.15
CA VAL A 16 41.53 -9.19 -20.89
C VAL A 16 41.29 -8.35 -22.13
N PHE A 17 40.44 -8.85 -23.03
CA PHE A 17 39.80 -8.00 -24.02
C PHE A 17 38.81 -7.11 -23.28
N GLY A 18 39.14 -5.82 -23.18
CA GLY A 18 38.16 -4.81 -22.83
C GLY A 18 37.06 -4.83 -23.88
N HIS A 19 35.87 -5.34 -23.53
CA HIS A 19 34.70 -5.24 -24.38
C HIS A 19 34.17 -3.79 -24.31
N SER A 20 34.69 -2.91 -25.17
CA SER A 20 34.10 -1.59 -25.40
C SER A 20 32.82 -1.77 -26.22
N GLY A 21 31.71 -1.92 -25.51
CA GLY A 21 30.38 -2.07 -26.09
C GLY A 21 29.34 -2.21 -24.99
N HIS A 22 29.15 -1.15 -24.19
CA HIS A 22 27.90 -1.02 -23.44
C HIS A 22 26.79 -0.83 -24.47
N ASN A 23 26.22 -1.96 -24.88
CA ASN A 23 24.88 -1.99 -25.42
C ASN A 23 23.99 -1.32 -24.37
N HIS A 24 23.52 -0.10 -24.65
CA HIS A 24 22.30 0.41 -24.04
C HIS A 24 21.15 -0.41 -24.65
N GLY A 25 21.11 -1.70 -24.30
CA GLY A 25 19.99 -2.55 -24.61
C GLY A 25 18.78 -1.82 -24.07
N ALA A 26 17.78 -1.62 -24.91
CA ALA A 26 16.54 -0.97 -24.54
C ALA A 26 16.07 -1.60 -23.24
N GLU A 27 16.22 -0.86 -22.14
CA GLU A 27 15.57 -1.20 -20.89
C GLU A 27 14.10 -1.35 -21.26
N ALA A 28 13.51 -2.51 -20.95
CA ALA A 28 12.08 -2.70 -21.12
C ALA A 28 11.41 -1.47 -20.49
N PRO A 29 10.48 -0.78 -21.17
CA PRO A 29 9.91 0.45 -20.63
C PRO A 29 9.43 0.18 -19.20
N ASN A 30 10.09 0.81 -18.22
CA ASN A 30 9.60 0.76 -16.85
C ASN A 30 8.16 1.25 -16.90
N ALA A 31 7.24 0.46 -16.33
CA ALA A 31 5.85 0.86 -16.22
C ALA A 31 5.84 2.27 -15.60
N PRO A 32 5.12 3.24 -16.20
CA PRO A 32 5.16 4.61 -15.71
C PRO A 32 4.77 4.60 -14.24
N ALA A 33 5.67 5.08 -13.38
CA ALA A 33 5.36 5.30 -11.99
C ALA A 33 4.17 6.26 -11.95
N GLU A 34 3.11 5.88 -11.24
CA GLU A 34 1.92 6.71 -11.08
C GLU A 34 2.34 7.99 -10.35
N ALA A 35 2.40 9.09 -11.08
CA ALA A 35 2.84 10.37 -10.53
C ALA A 35 1.80 10.86 -9.52
N GLU A 36 2.26 11.30 -8.33
CA GLU A 36 1.39 11.92 -7.32
C GLU A 36 0.58 13.07 -7.97
N PRO A 37 -0.75 13.10 -7.80
CA PRO A 37 -1.61 14.15 -8.35
C PRO A 37 -1.12 15.51 -7.90
N ARG A 38 -0.98 16.44 -8.85
CA ARG A 38 -0.43 17.77 -8.58
C ARG A 38 -1.04 18.85 -9.46
N PHE A 39 -0.92 20.10 -9.01
CA PHE A 39 -1.21 21.30 -9.80
C PHE A 39 -0.15 22.38 -9.52
N SER A 40 -0.08 23.38 -10.40
CA SER A 40 0.68 24.61 -10.18
C SER A 40 -0.15 25.79 -10.68
N SER A 41 -0.11 26.90 -9.95
CA SER A 41 -0.76 28.16 -10.33
C SER A 41 0.10 29.33 -9.86
N THR A 42 0.28 30.32 -10.73
CA THR A 42 1.21 31.43 -10.49
C THR A 42 0.52 32.77 -10.74
N THR A 43 0.80 33.73 -9.87
CA THR A 43 0.38 35.13 -9.94
C THR A 43 1.61 36.04 -9.97
N ALA A 44 1.43 37.36 -9.84
CA ALA A 44 2.54 38.30 -9.72
C ALA A 44 3.32 38.15 -8.40
N HIS A 45 2.67 37.67 -7.33
CA HIS A 45 3.26 37.65 -5.98
C HIS A 45 3.54 36.23 -5.44
N VAL A 46 2.90 35.20 -5.98
CA VAL A 46 3.05 33.83 -5.48
C VAL A 46 2.92 32.79 -6.58
N THR A 47 3.79 31.79 -6.54
CA THR A 47 3.63 30.49 -7.20
C THR A 47 3.19 29.48 -6.16
N LEU A 48 2.06 28.83 -6.40
CA LEU A 48 1.51 27.82 -5.51
C LEU A 48 1.49 26.46 -6.21
N VAL A 49 2.25 25.51 -5.64
CA VAL A 49 2.27 24.11 -6.09
C VAL A 49 1.53 23.26 -5.09
N GLY A 50 0.53 22.50 -5.56
CA GLY A 50 -0.21 21.55 -4.74
C GLY A 50 0.11 20.11 -5.10
N ILE A 51 0.33 19.26 -4.09
CA ILE A 51 0.56 17.81 -4.26
C ILE A 51 -0.37 17.04 -3.34
N LEU A 52 -1.20 16.18 -3.90
CA LEU A 52 -2.04 15.27 -3.12
C LEU A 52 -1.26 14.00 -2.82
N LYS A 53 -1.01 13.75 -1.53
CA LYS A 53 -0.27 12.59 -1.05
C LYS A 53 -0.97 11.98 0.15
N SER A 54 -1.29 10.69 0.06
CA SER A 54 -1.93 9.92 1.15
C SER A 54 -3.20 10.60 1.70
N GLY A 55 -4.02 11.20 0.82
CA GLY A 55 -5.24 11.91 1.19
C GLY A 55 -5.05 13.30 1.81
N ARG A 56 -3.80 13.77 1.92
CA ARG A 56 -3.43 15.12 2.34
C ARG A 56 -3.06 15.96 1.12
N LEU A 57 -3.62 17.15 1.01
CA LEU A 57 -3.13 18.13 0.04
C LEU A 57 -2.02 18.95 0.69
N TRP A 58 -0.81 18.84 0.15
CA TRP A 58 0.34 19.67 0.50
C TRP A 58 0.43 20.85 -0.46
N LEU A 59 0.74 22.03 0.06
CA LEU A 59 0.84 23.27 -0.68
C LEU A 59 2.21 23.90 -0.41
N TYR A 60 2.90 24.28 -1.48
CA TYR A 60 4.19 24.96 -1.45
C TYR A 60 4.03 26.32 -2.11
N ALA A 61 4.32 27.37 -1.36
CA ALA A 61 4.21 28.75 -1.80
C ALA A 61 5.60 29.36 -1.96
N ASP A 62 5.93 29.75 -3.17
CA ASP A 62 7.24 30.32 -3.52
C ASP A 62 7.08 31.65 -4.26
N ASP A 63 8.06 32.52 -4.12
CA ASP A 63 8.17 33.77 -4.87
C ASP A 63 8.40 33.47 -6.37
N PRO A 64 7.60 34.02 -7.29
CA PRO A 64 7.71 33.71 -8.72
C PRO A 64 9.06 34.10 -9.35
N ALA A 65 9.75 35.11 -8.83
CA ALA A 65 10.98 35.62 -9.41
C ALA A 65 12.22 34.88 -8.89
N SER A 66 12.22 34.51 -7.62
CA SER A 66 13.37 33.94 -6.91
C SER A 66 13.21 32.47 -6.51
N ALA A 67 12.00 31.91 -6.62
CA ALA A 67 11.63 30.59 -6.10
C ALA A 67 11.92 30.41 -4.60
N ALA A 68 12.03 31.51 -3.85
CA ALA A 68 12.19 31.47 -2.41
C ALA A 68 10.84 31.20 -1.73
N SER A 69 10.83 30.34 -0.72
CA SER A 69 9.61 30.01 0.02
C SER A 69 9.00 31.23 0.75
N ILE A 70 7.66 31.33 0.71
CA ILE A 70 6.89 32.43 1.30
C ILE A 70 6.14 31.96 2.55
N ASP A 71 6.48 32.59 3.67
CA ASP A 71 5.92 32.29 4.99
C ASP A 71 4.74 33.19 5.35
N GLY A 72 3.97 32.78 6.37
CA GLY A 72 2.94 33.62 6.98
C GLY A 72 1.69 33.84 6.13
N LEU A 73 1.51 33.06 5.05
CA LEU A 73 0.32 33.16 4.21
C LEU A 73 -0.88 32.51 4.91
N LYS A 74 -2.06 33.12 4.73
CA LYS A 74 -3.34 32.47 4.98
C LYS A 74 -3.86 31.97 3.65
N ILE A 75 -4.01 30.65 3.53
CA ILE A 75 -4.43 30.01 2.29
C ILE A 75 -5.78 29.33 2.53
N ASP A 76 -6.80 29.81 1.85
CA ASP A 76 -8.13 29.21 1.79
C ASP A 76 -8.29 28.50 0.47
N VAL A 77 -8.76 27.26 0.50
CA VAL A 77 -9.00 26.44 -0.68
C VAL A 77 -10.46 26.02 -0.70
N ASP A 78 -11.18 26.47 -1.72
CA ASP A 78 -12.47 25.93 -2.09
C ASP A 78 -12.27 24.64 -2.90
N VAL A 79 -12.76 23.55 -2.33
CA VAL A 79 -12.86 22.25 -3.01
C VAL A 79 -14.32 21.85 -3.06
N ASN A 80 -14.87 21.75 -4.27
CA ASN A 80 -16.25 21.30 -4.51
C ASN A 80 -17.31 22.11 -3.73
N GLY A 81 -17.08 23.42 -3.52
CA GLY A 81 -17.99 24.31 -2.80
C GLY A 81 -17.77 24.35 -1.29
N SER A 82 -16.77 23.66 -0.76
CA SER A 82 -16.37 23.70 0.65
C SER A 82 -15.04 24.44 0.78
N VAL A 83 -15.03 25.52 1.55
CA VAL A 83 -13.82 26.31 1.81
C VAL A 83 -13.13 25.80 3.07
N GLU A 84 -11.88 25.40 2.93
CA GLU A 84 -11.04 24.96 4.04
C GLU A 84 -9.74 25.77 4.12
N ARG A 85 -9.26 26.01 5.35
CA ARG A 85 -8.01 26.75 5.59
C ARG A 85 -6.83 25.80 5.73
N ALA A 86 -5.79 26.02 4.93
CA ALA A 86 -4.56 25.26 5.03
C ALA A 86 -3.79 25.61 6.31
N ALA A 87 -3.32 24.58 7.01
CA ALA A 87 -2.52 24.72 8.21
C ALA A 87 -1.03 24.86 7.84
N PRO A 88 -0.31 25.88 8.35
CA PRO A 88 1.14 25.99 8.15
C PRO A 88 1.86 24.79 8.78
N GLN A 89 2.88 24.27 8.09
CA GLN A 89 3.65 23.09 8.52
C GLN A 89 5.12 23.43 8.72
N SER A 90 5.69 24.21 7.82
CA SER A 90 7.05 24.74 7.85
C SER A 90 7.11 25.98 6.96
N PRO A 91 8.24 26.70 6.89
CA PRO A 91 8.41 27.78 5.94
C PRO A 91 7.96 27.38 4.52
N GLY A 92 7.16 28.22 3.87
CA GLY A 92 6.55 28.01 2.54
C GLY A 92 5.58 26.85 2.41
N THR A 93 5.35 26.06 3.46
CA THR A 93 4.65 24.77 3.35
C THR A 93 3.39 24.75 4.20
N TYR A 94 2.29 24.39 3.56
CA TYR A 94 0.96 24.34 4.15
C TYR A 94 0.29 23.00 3.82
N SER A 95 -0.72 22.60 4.60
CA SER A 95 -1.45 21.37 4.29
C SER A 95 -2.93 21.41 4.68
N LEU A 96 -3.70 20.61 3.96
CA LEU A 96 -5.13 20.38 4.13
C LEU A 96 -5.43 18.89 4.23
N GLN A 97 -6.26 18.51 5.19
CA GLN A 97 -6.67 17.13 5.46
C GLN A 97 -8.15 16.98 5.18
N GLY A 98 -8.57 15.86 4.58
CA GLY A 98 -10.00 15.54 4.48
C GLY A 98 -10.79 16.34 3.43
N VAL A 99 -10.11 17.09 2.56
CA VAL A 99 -10.69 17.97 1.52
C VAL A 99 -11.47 17.28 0.38
N GLY A 100 -11.95 16.05 0.55
CA GLY A 100 -12.75 15.36 -0.49
C GLY A 100 -12.02 15.05 -1.80
N LEU A 101 -10.70 15.20 -1.85
CA LEU A 101 -9.85 14.97 -3.04
C LEU A 101 -9.45 13.50 -3.24
N THR A 102 -10.06 12.57 -2.53
CA THR A 102 -9.73 11.12 -2.63
C THR A 102 -10.43 10.43 -3.80
N LEU A 103 -11.48 11.05 -4.37
CA LEU A 103 -12.21 10.51 -5.50
C LEU A 103 -11.42 10.71 -6.81
N PRO A 104 -11.32 9.68 -7.68
CA PRO A 104 -10.79 9.86 -9.02
C PRO A 104 -11.55 10.90 -9.83
N GLY A 105 -10.84 11.64 -10.67
CA GLY A 105 -11.42 12.66 -11.55
C GLY A 105 -10.72 14.00 -11.48
N LYS A 106 -11.32 14.99 -12.14
CA LYS A 106 -10.86 16.38 -12.13
C LYS A 106 -11.57 17.15 -11.04
N HIS A 107 -10.80 17.80 -10.17
CA HIS A 107 -11.27 18.66 -9.10
C HIS A 107 -10.86 20.09 -9.43
N ALA A 108 -11.84 20.97 -9.65
CA ALA A 108 -11.58 22.39 -9.78
C ALA A 108 -11.32 22.98 -8.39
N LEU A 109 -10.29 23.82 -8.29
CA LEU A 109 -9.87 24.45 -7.05
C LEU A 109 -9.91 25.96 -7.23
N VAL A 110 -10.49 26.66 -6.26
CA VAL A 110 -10.38 28.13 -6.15
C VAL A 110 -9.63 28.40 -4.86
N ILE A 111 -8.51 29.11 -4.97
CA ILE A 111 -7.58 29.27 -3.86
C ILE A 111 -7.40 30.76 -3.60
N THR A 112 -7.71 31.20 -2.39
CA THR A 112 -7.47 32.58 -1.96
C THR A 112 -6.24 32.60 -1.07
N VAL A 113 -5.22 33.36 -1.47
CA VAL A 113 -3.98 33.55 -0.72
C VAL A 113 -3.97 34.97 -0.18
N LEU A 114 -3.87 35.09 1.15
CA LEU A 114 -3.79 36.38 1.83
C LEU A 114 -2.44 36.49 2.54
N SER A 115 -1.79 37.64 2.36
CA SER A 115 -0.66 38.10 3.15
C SER A 115 -1.02 39.44 3.82
N ASP A 116 -0.06 40.05 4.51
CA ASP A 116 -0.25 41.41 5.04
C ASP A 116 -0.25 42.48 3.94
N ALA A 117 0.27 42.17 2.75
CA ALA A 117 0.47 43.14 1.67
C ALA A 117 -0.46 42.94 0.46
N TYR A 118 -0.97 41.73 0.25
CA TYR A 118 -1.75 41.39 -0.94
C TYR A 118 -2.80 40.32 -0.69
N THR A 119 -3.76 40.25 -1.59
CA THR A 119 -4.70 39.15 -1.72
C THR A 119 -4.68 38.68 -3.16
N GLU A 120 -4.47 37.38 -3.34
CA GLU A 120 -4.40 36.72 -4.65
C GLU A 120 -5.50 35.67 -4.74
N LEU A 121 -6.15 35.60 -5.91
CA LEU A 121 -7.12 34.57 -6.23
C LEU A 121 -6.56 33.68 -7.35
N LEU A 122 -6.29 32.43 -7.03
CA LEU A 122 -5.75 31.44 -7.95
C LEU A 122 -6.83 30.44 -8.31
N THR A 123 -6.78 29.94 -9.54
CA THR A 123 -7.56 28.78 -9.96
C THR A 123 -6.62 27.66 -10.40
N ALA A 124 -7.02 26.43 -10.14
CA ALA A 124 -6.28 25.24 -10.53
C ALA A 124 -7.22 24.07 -10.78
N THR A 125 -6.71 23.03 -11.43
CA THR A 125 -7.41 21.75 -11.56
C THR A 125 -6.47 20.64 -11.12
N LEU A 126 -6.89 19.88 -10.11
CA LEU A 126 -6.19 18.68 -9.67
C LEU A 126 -6.84 17.46 -10.34
N THR A 127 -6.05 16.69 -11.08
CA THR A 127 -6.52 15.43 -11.67
C THR A 127 -6.05 14.26 -10.84
N VAL A 128 -6.99 13.56 -10.20
CA VAL A 128 -6.74 12.37 -9.40
C VAL A 128 -6.97 11.14 -10.29
N PRO A 129 -5.97 10.27 -10.49
CA PRO A 129 -6.12 9.08 -11.32
C PRO A 129 -7.08 8.09 -10.66
N PRO A 130 -7.73 7.21 -11.45
CA PRO A 130 -8.43 6.05 -10.90
C PRO A 130 -7.43 5.18 -10.15
N SER A 131 -7.74 4.84 -8.90
CA SER A 131 -6.93 3.89 -8.14
C SER A 131 -6.80 2.62 -8.97
N ALA A 132 -5.57 2.26 -9.36
CA ALA A 132 -5.31 0.95 -9.92
C ALA A 132 -5.71 -0.07 -8.85
N ALA A 133 -6.85 -0.75 -9.04
CA ALA A 133 -7.17 -1.90 -8.22
C ALA A 133 -5.97 -2.84 -8.35
N THR A 134 -5.25 -3.05 -7.25
CA THR A 134 -4.19 -4.04 -7.21
C THR A 134 -4.88 -5.37 -7.50
N VAL A 135 -4.77 -5.83 -8.75
CA VAL A 135 -5.11 -7.21 -9.08
C VAL A 135 -4.11 -8.02 -8.29
N ALA A 136 -4.56 -8.53 -7.14
CA ALA A 136 -3.74 -9.42 -6.35
C ALA A 136 -3.28 -10.54 -7.31
N PRO A 137 -1.97 -10.83 -7.42
CA PRO A 137 -1.53 -11.95 -8.23
C PRO A 137 -2.32 -13.17 -7.79
N ASP A 138 -2.90 -13.89 -8.75
CA ASP A 138 -3.67 -15.11 -8.53
C ASP A 138 -2.73 -16.13 -7.86
N ARG A 139 -2.64 -16.05 -6.52
CA ARG A 139 -1.80 -16.94 -5.73
C ARG A 139 -2.56 -18.25 -5.77
N PRO A 140 -1.99 -19.34 -6.31
CA PRO A 140 -2.66 -20.63 -6.26
C PRO A 140 -2.94 -20.93 -4.80
N SER A 141 -4.21 -20.86 -4.42
CA SER A 141 -4.63 -21.17 -3.06
C SER A 141 -4.41 -22.67 -2.90
N LEU A 142 -3.39 -23.03 -2.11
CA LEU A 142 -3.25 -24.41 -1.67
C LEU A 142 -4.37 -24.64 -0.66
N SER A 143 -5.56 -24.99 -1.16
CA SER A 143 -6.70 -25.31 -0.33
C SER A 143 -6.30 -26.43 0.62
N TRP A 144 -6.60 -26.27 1.91
CA TRP A 144 -6.18 -27.20 2.96
C TRP A 144 -6.67 -28.63 2.68
N ASP A 145 -7.78 -28.75 1.96
CA ASP A 145 -8.35 -30.01 1.47
C ASP A 145 -7.43 -30.78 0.52
N LYS A 146 -6.54 -30.09 -0.21
CA LYS A 146 -5.53 -30.70 -1.11
C LYS A 146 -4.17 -30.90 -0.44
N ALA A 147 -3.86 -30.13 0.60
CA ALA A 147 -2.62 -30.27 1.37
C ALA A 147 -2.62 -31.54 2.26
N LEU A 148 -3.78 -31.89 2.82
CA LEU A 148 -3.94 -33.05 3.70
C LEU A 148 -3.56 -34.40 3.06
N PRO A 149 -4.02 -34.77 1.85
CA PRO A 149 -3.63 -36.04 1.24
C PRO A 149 -2.14 -36.09 0.87
N ILE A 150 -1.50 -34.96 0.53
CA ILE A 150 -0.07 -34.90 0.21
C ILE A 150 0.77 -35.13 1.46
N LEU A 151 0.40 -34.51 2.59
CA LEU A 151 1.08 -34.71 3.87
C LEU A 151 0.91 -36.15 4.38
N LEU A 152 -0.29 -36.73 4.26
CA LEU A 152 -0.53 -38.13 4.64
C LEU A 152 0.26 -39.11 3.77
N ALA A 153 0.34 -38.89 2.45
CA ALA A 153 1.15 -39.71 1.55
C ALA A 153 2.65 -39.59 1.86
N GLY A 154 3.13 -38.38 2.16
CA GLY A 154 4.51 -38.14 2.59
C GLY A 154 4.84 -38.85 3.91
N CYS A 155 3.99 -38.71 4.93
CA CYS A 155 4.12 -39.40 6.20
C CYS A 155 4.10 -40.93 6.05
N LEU A 156 3.22 -41.47 5.19
CA LEU A 156 3.14 -42.90 4.93
C LEU A 156 4.39 -43.43 4.22
N ALA A 157 4.93 -42.70 3.24
CA ALA A 157 6.17 -43.06 2.55
C ALA A 157 7.37 -43.06 3.53
N ILE A 158 7.45 -42.06 4.41
CA ILE A 158 8.48 -42.00 5.47
C ILE A 158 8.32 -43.18 6.43
N TYR A 159 7.10 -43.49 6.86
CA TYR A 159 6.81 -44.62 7.75
C TYR A 159 7.19 -45.97 7.13
N LEU A 160 6.86 -46.19 5.86
CA LEU A 160 7.22 -47.44 5.14
C LEU A 160 8.73 -47.56 4.92
N GLY A 161 9.41 -46.45 4.60
CA GLY A 161 10.87 -46.40 4.50
C GLY A 161 11.54 -46.73 5.83
N TRP A 162 11.00 -46.20 6.93
CA TRP A 162 11.45 -46.50 8.28
C TRP A 162 11.21 -47.97 8.68
N ARG A 163 10.03 -48.53 8.37
CA ARG A 163 9.72 -49.94 8.65
C ARG A 163 10.67 -50.88 7.91
N LYS A 164 11.02 -50.53 6.66
CA LYS A 164 11.94 -51.31 5.84
C LYS A 164 13.38 -51.24 6.35
N SER A 165 13.83 -50.08 6.86
CA SER A 165 15.16 -49.93 7.45
C SER A 165 15.29 -50.55 8.85
N HIS A 166 14.20 -50.66 9.61
CA HIS A 166 14.16 -51.36 10.90
C HIS A 166 14.11 -52.89 10.77
N ALA A 167 13.65 -53.43 9.64
CA ALA A 167 13.71 -54.87 9.39
C ALA A 167 15.15 -55.40 9.16
N SER A 168 16.11 -54.50 8.92
CA SER A 168 17.50 -54.85 8.59
C SER A 168 18.53 -54.39 9.63
N SER A 169 18.12 -53.83 10.77
CA SER A 169 19.04 -53.32 11.80
C SER A 169 18.82 -54.03 13.14
N HIS A 170 19.87 -54.68 13.64
CA HIS A 170 19.93 -55.20 15.02
C HIS A 170 19.76 -54.04 16.03
N PRO A 171 19.04 -54.24 17.14
CA PRO A 171 18.62 -53.15 18.02
C PRO A 171 19.79 -52.71 18.90
N SER A 172 20.38 -51.56 18.60
CA SER A 172 21.17 -50.83 19.59
C SER A 172 21.17 -49.32 19.31
N ILE A 173 20.60 -48.56 20.24
CA ILE A 173 20.87 -47.14 20.50
C ILE A 173 20.15 -46.11 19.59
N HIS A 174 18.81 -46.14 19.47
CA HIS A 174 18.05 -45.04 18.85
C HIS A 174 16.82 -44.52 19.63
N HIS A 175 16.51 -45.05 20.82
CA HIS A 175 15.32 -44.60 21.57
C HIS A 175 15.44 -43.18 22.16
N PHE A 176 16.65 -42.64 22.33
CA PHE A 176 16.86 -41.38 23.06
C PHE A 176 16.69 -40.12 22.20
N THR A 177 16.91 -40.20 20.88
CA THR A 177 16.84 -39.04 19.98
C THR A 177 15.42 -38.75 19.49
N PHE A 178 14.49 -39.71 19.58
CA PHE A 178 13.13 -39.58 19.03
C PHE A 178 12.17 -38.76 19.93
N ALA A 179 12.35 -38.78 21.25
CA ALA A 179 11.48 -38.05 22.18
C ALA A 179 11.69 -36.53 22.13
N VAL A 180 12.90 -36.07 21.78
CA VAL A 180 13.27 -34.64 21.73
C VAL A 180 12.68 -33.94 20.50
N ILE A 181 12.48 -34.65 19.39
CA ILE A 181 11.97 -34.10 18.13
C ILE A 181 10.43 -33.99 18.12
N LEU A 182 9.72 -34.90 18.80
CA LEU A 182 8.26 -34.81 18.95
C LEU A 182 7.83 -33.72 19.93
N GLY A 183 8.62 -33.45 20.98
CA GLY A 183 8.34 -32.40 21.96
C GLY A 183 8.46 -30.97 21.39
N SER A 184 9.39 -30.74 20.45
CA SER A 184 9.62 -29.42 19.86
C SER A 184 8.56 -29.01 18.83
N ILE A 185 7.89 -29.98 18.19
CA ILE A 185 6.78 -29.73 17.26
C ILE A 185 5.52 -29.27 18.01
N GLY A 186 5.26 -29.80 19.20
CA GLY A 186 4.10 -29.42 20.02
C GLY A 186 4.16 -27.98 20.56
N LEU A 187 5.36 -27.48 20.87
CA LEU A 187 5.54 -26.13 21.42
C LEU A 187 5.35 -25.02 20.35
N CYS A 188 5.56 -25.35 19.07
CA CYS A 188 5.38 -24.41 17.95
C CYS A 188 3.88 -24.15 17.65
N SER A 189 3.00 -25.13 17.89
CA SER A 189 1.56 -25.01 17.59
C SER A 189 0.79 -24.07 18.55
N VAL A 190 1.26 -23.89 19.78
CA VAL A 190 0.57 -23.07 20.79
C VAL A 190 0.87 -21.57 20.60
N ALA A 191 2.07 -21.21 20.15
CA ALA A 191 2.46 -19.81 19.91
C ALA A 191 1.71 -19.18 18.72
N LEU A 192 1.40 -19.96 17.69
CA LEU A 192 0.69 -19.49 16.49
C LEU A 192 -0.81 -19.22 16.73
N SER A 193 -1.43 -19.89 17.72
CA SER A 193 -2.84 -19.67 18.07
C SER A 193 -3.06 -18.36 18.84
N SER A 194 -2.06 -17.91 19.64
CA SER A 194 -2.16 -16.66 20.41
C SER A 194 -2.04 -15.41 19.53
N ALA A 195 -1.30 -15.49 18.41
CA ALA A 195 -1.19 -14.40 17.45
C ALA A 195 -2.48 -14.19 16.62
N TYR A 196 -3.27 -15.26 16.40
CA TYR A 196 -4.49 -15.20 15.61
C TYR A 196 -5.65 -14.51 16.34
N ILE A 197 -5.77 -14.70 17.66
CA ILE A 197 -6.85 -14.12 18.47
C ILE A 197 -6.68 -12.60 18.66
N LEU A 198 -5.45 -12.09 18.67
CA LEU A 198 -5.17 -10.65 18.77
C LEU A 198 -5.44 -9.90 17.45
N TYR A 199 -5.34 -10.59 16.31
CA TYR A 199 -5.59 -9.99 15.00
C TYR A 199 -7.09 -9.75 14.73
N THR A 200 -7.98 -10.63 15.20
CA THR A 200 -9.43 -10.53 14.97
C THR A 200 -10.15 -9.59 15.95
N SER A 201 -9.53 -9.24 17.08
CA SER A 201 -10.12 -8.32 18.06
C SER A 201 -10.05 -6.85 17.60
N THR A 202 -9.00 -6.47 16.87
CA THR A 202 -8.80 -5.09 16.36
C THR A 202 -9.78 -4.73 15.23
N SER A 203 -10.41 -5.70 14.58
CA SER A 203 -11.27 -5.46 13.40
C SER A 203 -12.77 -5.35 13.70
N HIS A 204 -13.25 -5.64 14.91
CA HIS A 204 -14.67 -5.56 15.27
C HIS A 204 -15.10 -4.26 15.98
N ALA A 205 -14.17 -3.32 16.24
CA ALA A 205 -14.48 -2.08 16.96
C ALA A 205 -14.93 -0.89 16.08
N ALA A 206 -15.12 -1.07 14.76
CA ALA A 206 -15.37 0.03 13.82
C ALA A 206 -16.73 -0.05 13.08
N THR A 207 -17.76 -0.64 13.68
CA THR A 207 -19.14 -0.57 13.15
C THR A 207 -19.98 0.37 13.99
N ILE A 208 -20.15 1.60 13.54
CA ILE A 208 -21.14 2.55 14.05
C ILE A 208 -22.53 2.13 13.50
N PRO A 209 -23.58 2.01 14.33
CA PRO A 209 -24.92 1.72 13.85
C PRO A 209 -25.69 3.00 13.51
N GLY A 210 -26.34 3.02 12.34
CA GLY A 210 -27.56 3.80 12.14
C GLY A 210 -27.52 4.86 11.03
N THR A 211 -27.97 4.47 9.83
CA THR A 211 -28.86 5.31 9.01
C THR A 211 -29.83 4.37 8.29
N GLY A 212 -31.00 4.20 8.88
CA GLY A 212 -32.11 3.51 8.24
C GLY A 212 -32.60 4.30 7.03
N THR A 213 -32.75 3.59 5.93
CA THR A 213 -33.52 3.98 4.75
C THR A 213 -34.97 4.24 5.17
N PRO A 214 -35.58 5.42 4.90
CA PRO A 214 -37.03 5.52 4.93
C PRO A 214 -37.60 4.94 3.64
N ASP A 215 -38.34 3.84 3.78
CA ASP A 215 -39.14 3.24 2.72
C ASP A 215 -40.12 4.26 2.11
N ALA A 216 -40.20 4.24 0.78
CA ALA A 216 -41.07 5.06 -0.06
C ALA A 216 -42.56 4.67 0.00
N ALA A 217 -43.09 4.30 1.18
CA ALA A 217 -44.44 3.76 1.34
C ALA A 217 -45.32 4.52 2.36
N SER A 218 -44.95 5.73 2.81
CA SER A 218 -45.76 6.51 3.75
C SER A 218 -46.17 7.91 3.25
N ALA A 219 -45.96 8.23 1.97
CA ALA A 219 -46.31 9.53 1.41
C ALA A 219 -47.77 9.65 0.93
N GLU A 220 -48.55 8.56 0.87
CA GLU A 220 -49.89 8.59 0.28
C GLU A 220 -51.04 8.84 1.28
N ASN A 221 -50.77 8.98 2.59
CA ASN A 221 -51.83 9.16 3.61
C ASN A 221 -51.86 10.54 4.29
N MET A 222 -51.23 11.56 3.71
CA MET A 222 -51.25 12.95 4.24
C MET A 222 -51.94 13.95 3.31
N ALA A 223 -52.44 13.52 2.15
CA ALA A 223 -53.04 14.40 1.14
C ALA A 223 -54.59 14.49 1.17
N SER A 224 -55.27 13.95 2.19
CA SER A 224 -56.74 13.85 2.20
C SER A 224 -57.47 14.50 3.39
N ALA A 225 -56.82 15.34 4.20
CA ALA A 225 -57.43 15.87 5.42
C ALA A 225 -57.27 17.39 5.65
N GLN A 226 -57.31 18.21 4.61
CA GLN A 226 -57.48 19.66 4.81
C GLN A 226 -58.18 20.34 3.63
N GLN A 227 -59.49 20.16 3.55
CA GLN A 227 -60.39 21.05 2.81
C GLN A 227 -61.14 21.88 3.86
N PRO A 228 -61.00 23.21 3.92
CA PRO A 228 -61.88 24.02 4.74
C PRO A 228 -63.20 24.27 4.01
N ASP A 229 -64.30 23.97 4.71
CA ASP A 229 -65.59 24.60 4.48
C ASP A 229 -65.50 26.11 4.81
N THR A 230 -66.37 26.87 4.14
CA THR A 230 -66.63 28.34 4.18
C THR A 230 -65.76 29.24 3.31
#